data_AF-A0A0H2RGD0-F1
#
_entry.id   AF-A0A0H2RGD0-F1
#
_cell.length_a   1.000
_cell.length_b   1.000
_cell.length_c   1.000
_cell.angle_alpha   90.00
_cell.angle_beta   90.00
_cell.angle_gamma   90.00
#
_symmetry.space_group_name_H-M   'P 1'
#
loop_
_entity.id
_entity.type
_entity.pdbx_description
1 polymer ?
#
loop_
_entity_poly.entity_id
_entity_poly.type
_entity_poly.pdbx_seq_one_letter_code
_entity_poly.pdbx_strand_id
1 'polypeptide(L)' 'MDPFEVRMQFLSHLRRLNATQQSIQKVVTYAIKYFSRCGEDLWDCLVEECQKGNTNTRINLLYLLDSL' A
#
# COMPACT_ATOMS: atom_id res chain seq x y z
N MET A 1 -14.13 7.32 6.27
CA MET A 1 -14.10 6.00 5.63
C MET A 1 -14.15 4.97 6.72
N ASP A 2 -15.05 4.00 6.59
CA ASP A 2 -15.01 2.80 7.41
C ASP A 2 -13.83 1.90 6.98
N PRO A 3 -13.43 0.91 7.81
CA PRO A 3 -12.27 0.06 7.52
C PRO A 3 -12.35 -0.69 6.17
N PHE A 4 -13.55 -1.07 5.73
CA PHE A 4 -13.73 -1.77 4.46
C PHE A 4 -13.44 -0.83 3.27
N GLU A 5 -13.96 0.39 3.32
CA GLU A 5 -13.66 1.41 2.32
C GLU A 5 -12.17 1.75 2.28
N VAL A 6 -11.52 1.86 3.45
CA VAL A 6 -10.07 2.10 3.56
C VAL A 6 -9.28 1.00 2.86
N ARG A 7 -9.61 -0.27 3.14
CA ARG A 7 -8.97 -1.44 2.50
C ARG A 7 -9.14 -1.42 0.98
N MET A 8 -10.36 -1.19 0.50
CA MET A 8 -10.66 -1.18 -0.94
C MET A 8 -9.90 -0.09 -1.70
N GLN A 9 -9.83 1.12 -1.15
CA GLN A 9 -9.08 2.20 -1.77
C GLN A 9 -7.57 1.96 -1.68
N PHE A 10 -7.07 1.43 -0.56
CA PHE A 10 -5.65 1.12 -0.40
C PHE A 10 -5.18 0.10 -1.44
N LEU A 11 -5.92 -1.00 -1.65
CA LEU A 11 -5.63 -1.97 -2.71
C LEU A 11 -5.65 -1.33 -4.10
N SER A 12 -6.55 -0.37 -4.34
CA SER A 12 -6.58 0.40 -5.59
C SER A 12 -5.33 1.26 -5.82
N HIS A 13 -4.73 1.75 -4.73
CA HIS A 13 -3.46 2.46 -4.79
C HIS A 13 -2.29 1.49 -5.02
N LEU A 14 -2.25 0.36 -4.30
CA LEU A 14 -1.20 -0.67 -4.48
C LEU A 14 -1.15 -1.22 -5.91
N ARG A 15 -2.30 -1.47 -6.54
CA ARG A 15 -2.37 -1.94 -7.95
C ARG A 15 -1.81 -0.95 -8.96
N ARG A 16 -1.73 0.34 -8.60
CA ARG A 16 -1.20 1.42 -9.44
C ARG A 16 0.19 1.89 -8.99
N LEU A 17 0.75 1.24 -7.98
CA LEU A 17 2.06 1.56 -7.43
C LEU A 17 3.14 1.31 -8.49
N ASN A 18 4.03 2.28 -8.63
CA ASN A 18 5.20 2.21 -9.49
C ASN A 18 6.37 2.95 -8.83
N ALA A 19 7.56 2.89 -9.44
CA ALA A 19 8.79 3.41 -8.87
C ALA A 19 8.89 4.95 -8.78
N THR A 20 7.88 5.70 -9.23
CA THR A 20 7.93 7.17 -9.11
C THR A 20 7.65 7.61 -7.67
N GLN A 21 8.40 8.62 -7.20
CA GLN A 21 8.21 9.19 -5.86
C GLN A 21 6.76 9.64 -5.63
N GLN A 22 6.11 10.19 -6.65
CA GLN A 22 4.72 10.62 -6.56
C GLN A 22 3.75 9.45 -6.32
N SER A 23 3.97 8.31 -6.96
CA SER A 23 3.14 7.11 -6.76
C SER A 23 3.33 6.57 -5.34
N ILE A 24 4.59 6.45 -4.90
CA ILE A 24 4.95 5.99 -3.56
C ILE A 24 4.33 6.89 -2.48
N GLN A 25 4.55 8.21 -2.56
CA GLN A 25 4.08 9.16 -1.55
C GLN A 25 2.55 9.21 -1.42
N LYS A 26 1.81 8.94 -2.50
CA LYS A 26 0.34 8.77 -2.41
C LYS A 26 -0.04 7.62 -1.51
N VAL A 27 0.64 6.47 -1.63
CA VAL A 27 0.37 5.29 -0.81
C VAL A 27 0.82 5.52 0.63
N VAL A 28 2.02 6.07 0.84
CA VAL A 28 2.56 6.40 2.19
C VAL A 28 1.60 7.33 2.94
N THR A 29 1.19 8.44 2.30
CA THR A 29 0.27 9.40 2.92
C THR A 29 -1.05 8.75 3.29
N TYR A 30 -1.56 7.85 2.44
CA TYR A 30 -2.79 7.11 2.71
C TYR A 30 -2.61 6.15 3.90
N ALA A 31 -1.50 5.39 3.94
CA ALA A 31 -1.21 4.45 5.01
C ALA A 31 -1.10 5.16 6.36
N ILE A 32 -0.29 6.22 6.47
CA ILE A 32 -0.11 7.01 7.69
C ILE A 32 -1.44 7.59 8.18
N LYS A 33 -2.27 8.10 7.27
CA LYS A 33 -3.57 8.70 7.61
C LYS A 33 -4.52 7.73 8.31
N TYR A 34 -4.49 6.44 7.96
CA TYR A 34 -5.44 5.45 8.47
C TYR A 34 -4.80 4.37 9.36
N PHE A 35 -3.49 4.43 9.59
CA PHE A 35 -2.73 3.44 10.36
C PHE A 35 -3.28 3.19 11.76
N SER A 36 -3.64 4.25 12.50
CA SER A 36 -4.09 4.14 13.89
C SER A 36 -5.34 3.26 14.10
N ARG A 37 -6.16 3.09 13.05
CA ARG A 37 -7.39 2.27 13.09
C ARG A 37 -7.30 1.01 12.24
N CYS A 38 -6.52 1.05 11.15
CA CYS A 38 -6.52 0.01 10.12
C CYS A 38 -5.12 -0.58 9.87
N GLY A 39 -4.14 -0.35 10.76
CA GLY A 39 -2.75 -0.72 10.53
C GLY A 39 -2.54 -2.21 10.18
N GLU A 40 -3.19 -3.12 10.91
CA GLU A 40 -3.13 -4.56 10.63
C GLU A 40 -3.72 -4.90 9.27
N ASP A 41 -4.94 -4.42 8.96
CA ASP A 41 -5.59 -4.63 7.66
C ASP A 41 -4.75 -4.09 6.48
N LEU A 42 -4.13 -2.93 6.66
CA LEU A 42 -3.26 -2.31 5.65
C LEU A 42 -1.98 -3.13 5.45
N TRP A 43 -1.40 -3.66 6.53
CA TRP A 43 -0.25 -4.55 6.46
C TRP A 43 -0.59 -5.85 5.73
N ASP A 44 -1.72 -6.46 6.04
CA ASP A 44 -2.19 -7.67 5.37
C ASP A 44 -2.36 -7.44 3.86
N CYS A 45 -2.87 -6.27 3.46
CA CYS A 45 -2.94 -5.90 2.03
C CYS A 45 -1.56 -5.87 1.37
N LEU A 46 -0.54 -5.31 2.02
CA LEU A 46 0.83 -5.28 1.48
C LEU A 46 1.40 -6.69 1.33
N VAL A 47 1.22 -7.54 2.34
CA VAL A 47 1.68 -8.93 2.32
C VAL A 47 0.97 -9.73 1.22
N GLU A 48 -0.36 -9.60 1.11
CA GLU A 48 -1.14 -10.26 0.08
C GLU A 48 -0.70 -9.85 -1.34
N GLU A 49 -0.51 -8.55 -1.59
CA GLU A 49 -0.07 -8.05 -2.90
C GLU A 49 1.38 -8.47 -3.20
N CYS A 50 2.25 -8.58 -2.19
CA CYS A 50 3.61 -9.11 -2.33
C CYS A 50 3.61 -10.59 -2.75
N GLN A 51 2.74 -11.40 -2.13
CA GLN A 51 2.61 -12.83 -2.45
C GLN A 51 2.08 -13.06 -3.86
N LYS A 52 1.05 -12.31 -4.27
CA LYS A 52 0.37 -12.44 -5.58
C LYS A 52 1.13 -11.76 -6.73
N GLY A 53 1.88 -10.70 -6.42
CA GLY A 53 2.57 -9.86 -7.40
C GLY A 53 3.83 -10.48 -8.01
N ASN A 54 4.19 -9.98 -9.19
CA ASN A 54 5.45 -10.34 -9.87
C ASN A 54 6.65 -9.59 -9.25
N THR A 55 7.86 -9.86 -9.75
CA THR A 55 9.09 -9.21 -9.27
C THR A 55 9.02 -7.69 -9.27
N ASN A 56 8.44 -7.08 -10.32
CA ASN A 56 8.30 -5.63 -10.41
C ASN A 56 7.37 -5.08 -9.32
N THR A 57 6.23 -5.74 -9.07
CA THR A 57 5.34 -5.38 -7.95
C THR A 57 6.08 -5.45 -6.62
N ARG A 58 6.83 -6.53 -6.37
CA ARG A 58 7.59 -6.71 -5.13
C ARG A 58 8.65 -5.63 -4.91
N ILE A 59 9.38 -5.25 -5.97
CA ILE A 59 10.38 -4.17 -5.90
C ILE A 59 9.69 -2.82 -5.59
N ASN A 60 8.56 -2.52 -6.23
CA ASN A 60 7.82 -1.29 -5.94
C ASN A 60 7.29 -1.26 -4.49
N LEU A 61 6.82 -2.40 -3.97
CA LEU A 61 6.43 -2.53 -2.57
C LEU A 61 7.62 -2.36 -1.61
N LEU A 62 8.81 -2.82 -1.96
CA LEU A 62 10.03 -2.57 -1.18
C LEU A 62 10.37 -1.09 -1.13
N TYR A 63 10.31 -0.37 -2.26
CA TYR A 63 10.51 1.09 -2.27
C TYR A 63 9.44 1.84 -1.47
N LEU A 64 8.21 1.35 -1.49
CA LEU A 64 7.15 1.88 -0.64
C LEU A 64 7.48 1.70 0.85
N LEU A 65 7.90 0.51 1.26
CA LEU A 65 8.25 0.20 2.66
C LEU A 65 9.46 1.00 3.14
N ASP A 66 10.44 1.24 2.28
CA ASP A 66 11.59 2.12 2.58
C ASP A 66 11.18 3.59 2.81
N SER A 67 10.09 4.02 2.16
CA SER A 67 9.55 5.38 2.28
C SER A 67 8.48 5.54 3.36
N LEU A 68 8.10 4.46 4.05
CA LEU A 68 7.02 4.42 5.05
C LEU A 68 7.54 4.77 6.44
#